data_AF-A0A2B7WMS6-F1
#
_entry.id   AF-A0A2B7WMS6-F1
#
_cell.length_a   1.000
_cell.length_b   1.000
_cell.length_c   1.000
_cell.angle_alpha   90.00
_cell.angle_beta   90.00
_cell.angle_gamma   90.00
#
_symmetry.space_group_name_H-M   'P 1'
#
loop_
_entity.id
_entity.type
_entity.pdbx_description
1 polymer ?
#
loop_
_entity_poly.entity_id
_entity_poly.type
_entity_poly.pdbx_seq_one_letter_code
_entity_poly.pdbx_strand_id
1 'polypeptide(L)'
;MTPNPTALSLYRRSLKLALDWAVHRNLWRGQAVYIRSLFEANRDVREPRQQRVIFQATENLLQEWKHPDPYRAPTAPGGSKYERNLEAPVLPLGKAQHEVMEEEERRGREAERINLARLQREKEDEQEVARAEGEKVPR
;
A
#
# COMPACT_ATOMS: atom_id res chain seq x y z
N MET A 1 24.01 13.79 16.33
CA MET A 1 23.91 15.04 15.54
C MET A 1 22.93 14.78 14.41
N THR A 2 21.73 15.35 14.45
CA THR A 2 20.71 15.12 13.42
C THR A 2 21.12 15.85 12.14
N PRO A 3 21.15 15.17 10.98
CA PRO A 3 21.48 15.85 9.73
C PRO A 3 20.36 16.83 9.36
N ASN A 4 20.74 18.02 8.86
CA ASN A 4 19.77 19.05 8.51
C ASN A 4 18.88 18.55 7.34
N PRO A 5 17.55 18.43 7.52
CA PRO A 5 16.66 17.89 6.49
C PRO A 5 16.63 18.76 5.22
N THR A 6 16.83 20.08 5.34
CA THR A 6 16.84 20.98 4.16
C THR A 6 18.06 20.73 3.29
N ALA A 7 19.24 20.59 3.91
CA ALA A 7 20.48 20.28 3.22
C ALA A 7 20.40 18.90 2.53
N LEU A 8 19.83 17.89 3.19
CA LEU A 8 19.60 16.58 2.58
C LEU A 8 18.64 16.64 1.40
N SER A 9 17.56 17.42 1.49
CA SER A 9 16.62 17.61 0.38
C SER A 9 17.29 18.28 -0.82
N LEU A 10 18.05 19.36 -0.60
CA LEU A 10 18.82 20.06 -1.63
C LEU A 10 19.83 19.13 -2.31
N TYR A 11 20.56 18.32 -1.53
CA TYR A 11 21.53 17.38 -2.06
C TYR A 11 20.89 16.28 -2.93
N ARG A 12 19.74 15.72 -2.52
CA ARG A 12 19.03 14.73 -3.34
C ARG A 12 18.52 15.34 -4.64
N ARG A 13 18.01 16.58 -4.59
CA ARG A 13 17.52 17.30 -5.77
C ARG A 13 18.65 17.66 -6.74
N SER A 14 19.81 18.09 -6.25
CA SER A 14 20.97 18.40 -7.10
C SER A 14 21.50 17.16 -7.82
N LEU A 15 21.62 16.02 -7.15
CA LEU A 15 22.02 14.76 -7.77
C LEU A 15 21.01 14.28 -8.81
N LYS A 16 19.72 14.43 -8.53
CA LYS A 16 18.65 14.09 -9.47
C LYS A 16 18.70 14.99 -10.71
N LEU A 17 18.80 16.30 -10.54
CA LEU A 17 18.91 17.25 -11.65
C LEU A 17 20.13 16.97 -12.51
N ALA A 18 21.28 16.68 -11.90
CA ALA A 18 22.47 16.27 -12.63
C ALA A 18 22.25 14.97 -13.42
N LEU A 19 21.46 14.03 -12.89
CA LEU A 19 21.11 12.79 -13.59
C LEU A 19 20.16 13.03 -14.76
N ASP A 20 19.20 13.95 -14.60
CA ASP A 20 18.24 14.30 -15.64
C ASP A 20 18.94 14.87 -16.88
N TRP A 21 20.02 15.63 -16.70
CA TRP A 21 20.86 16.13 -17.79
C TRP A 21 21.87 15.09 -18.31
N ALA A 22 22.43 14.26 -17.42
CA ALA A 22 23.48 13.31 -17.78
C ALA A 22 22.89 11.98 -18.29
N VAL A 23 22.78 11.86 -19.61
CA VAL A 23 22.33 10.62 -20.28
C VAL A 23 23.19 9.40 -19.91
N HIS A 24 24.51 9.59 -19.78
CA HIS A 24 25.47 8.50 -19.51
C HIS A 24 25.92 8.44 -18.05
N ARG A 25 25.95 7.22 -17.49
CA ARG A 25 26.27 6.99 -16.07
C ARG A 25 27.70 7.35 -15.68
N ASN A 26 28.66 7.23 -16.59
CA ASN A 26 30.06 7.54 -16.33
C ASN A 26 30.26 9.04 -16.13
N LEU A 27 29.64 9.86 -16.99
CA LEU A 27 29.65 11.32 -16.87
C LEU A 27 28.97 11.78 -15.57
N TRP A 28 27.79 11.21 -15.27
CA TRP A 28 27.06 11.54 -14.05
C TRP A 28 27.86 11.24 -12.77
N ARG A 29 28.65 10.15 -12.74
CA ARG A 29 29.47 9.83 -11.56
C ARG A 29 30.49 10.92 -11.24
N GLY A 30 31.16 11.47 -12.27
CA GLY A 30 32.08 12.59 -12.10
C GLY A 30 31.39 13.82 -11.53
N GLN A 31 30.23 14.18 -12.08
CA GLN A 31 29.43 15.30 -11.60
C GLN A 31 28.91 15.08 -10.16
N ALA A 32 28.47 13.87 -9.83
CA ALA A 32 27.97 13.53 -8.49
C ALA A 32 29.06 13.67 -7.41
N VAL A 33 30.29 13.24 -7.71
CA VAL A 33 31.43 13.43 -6.81
C VAL A 33 31.77 14.91 -6.65
N TYR A 34 31.72 15.68 -7.74
CA TYR A 34 31.90 17.12 -7.67
C TYR A 34 30.84 17.82 -6.81
N ILE A 35 29.55 17.53 -7.03
CA ILE A 35 28.45 18.04 -6.20
C ILE A 35 28.66 17.68 -4.73
N ARG A 36 29.07 16.45 -4.44
CA ARG A 36 29.37 16.03 -3.06
C ARG A 36 30.47 16.88 -2.42
N SER A 37 31.57 17.15 -3.15
CA SER A 37 32.66 17.99 -2.64
C SER A 37 32.19 19.41 -2.27
N LEU A 38 31.28 20.00 -3.06
CA LEU A 38 30.69 21.31 -2.77
C LEU A 38 29.87 21.32 -1.48
N PHE A 39 29.11 20.26 -1.22
CA PHE A 39 28.34 20.12 0.02
C PHE A 39 29.26 19.83 1.22
N GLU A 40 30.31 19.03 1.03
CA GLU A 40 31.29 18.73 2.07
C GLU A 40 32.08 19.98 2.48
N ALA A 41 32.43 20.86 1.53
CA ALA A 41 33.10 22.13 1.82
C ALA A 41 32.27 23.07 2.74
N ASN A 42 30.94 22.96 2.70
CA ASN A 42 30.03 23.78 3.51
C ASN A 42 29.48 23.06 4.76
N ARG A 43 30.03 21.88 5.10
CA ARG A 43 29.51 21.02 6.17
C ARG A 43 29.60 21.66 7.56
N ASP A 44 30.66 22.42 7.81
CA ASP A 44 30.98 22.96 9.13
C ASP A 44 30.41 24.36 9.39
N VAL A 45 29.60 24.91 8.46
CA VAL A 45 28.93 26.19 8.63
C VAL A 45 27.82 26.04 9.68
N ARG A 46 28.04 26.61 10.88
CA ARG A 46 27.10 26.53 12.01
C ARG A 46 26.15 27.72 12.13
N GLU A 47 26.53 28.87 11.56
CA GLU A 47 25.72 30.08 11.69
C GLU A 47 24.43 29.98 10.84
N PRO A 48 23.23 30.13 11.44
CA PRO A 48 21.97 29.92 10.72
C PRO A 48 21.73 30.96 9.62
N ARG A 49 22.24 32.18 9.78
CA ARG A 49 22.14 33.23 8.74
C ARG A 49 22.94 32.84 7.50
N GLN A 50 24.18 32.39 7.67
CA GLN A 50 25.02 31.92 6.57
C GLN A 50 24.41 30.70 5.88
N GLN A 51 23.90 29.73 6.65
CA GLN A 51 23.21 28.57 6.09
C GLN A 51 22.03 28.97 5.19
N ARG A 52 21.22 29.96 5.60
CA ARG A 52 20.09 30.45 4.78
C ARG A 52 20.56 31.06 3.47
N VAL A 53 21.65 31.83 3.47
CA VAL A 53 22.22 32.41 2.25
C VAL A 53 22.68 31.31 1.29
N ILE A 54 23.39 30.30 1.79
CA ILE A 54 23.87 29.16 0.99
C ILE A 54 22.68 28.36 0.44
N PHE A 55 21.66 28.10 1.26
CA PHE A 55 20.45 27.39 0.81
C PHE A 55 19.69 28.19 -0.26
N GLN A 56 19.58 29.50 -0.13
CA GLN A 56 18.94 30.33 -1.15
C GLN A 56 19.74 30.34 -2.45
N ALA A 57 21.07 30.48 -2.37
CA ALA A 57 21.93 30.46 -3.55
C ALA A 57 21.84 29.11 -4.29
N THR A 58 21.84 28.00 -3.54
CA THR A 58 21.68 26.65 -4.14
C THR A 58 20.30 26.44 -4.74
N GLU A 59 19.23 26.95 -4.12
CA GLU A 59 17.88 26.89 -4.69
C GLU A 59 17.78 27.67 -6.01
N ASN A 60 18.37 28.87 -6.07
CA ASN A 60 18.40 29.67 -7.29
C ASN A 60 19.14 28.95 -8.42
N LEU A 61 20.27 28.31 -8.11
CA LEU A 61 21.04 27.52 -9.08
C LEU A 61 20.22 26.31 -9.59
N LEU A 62 19.54 25.59 -8.70
CA LEU A 62 18.70 24.46 -9.11
C LEU A 62 17.52 24.90 -9.99
N GLN A 63 16.99 26.09 -9.75
CA GLN A 63 15.88 26.63 -10.52
C GLN A 63 16.35 27.09 -11.92
N GLU A 64 17.53 27.69 -12.02
CA GLU A 64 18.13 28.10 -13.30
C GLU A 64 18.43 26.89 -14.20
N TRP A 65 19.00 25.83 -13.63
CA TRP A 65 19.44 24.64 -14.37
C TRP A 65 18.37 23.55 -14.47
N LYS A 66 17.11 23.89 -14.20
CA LYS A 66 16.02 22.92 -14.17
C LYS A 66 15.80 22.32 -15.56
N HIS A 67 15.85 20.98 -15.63
CA HIS A 67 15.56 20.27 -16.88
C HIS A 67 14.07 20.45 -17.27
N PRO A 68 13.75 20.74 -18.56
CA PRO A 68 12.37 20.97 -19.00
C PRO A 68 11.47 19.73 -18.84
N ASP A 69 12.00 18.53 -19.08
CA ASP A 69 11.30 17.25 -18.93
C ASP A 69 12.10 16.27 -18.05
N PRO A 70 12.04 16.38 -16.72
CA PRO A 70 12.87 15.58 -15.82
C PRO A 70 12.42 14.11 -15.77
N TYR A 71 13.35 13.19 -15.51
CA TYR A 71 13.01 11.77 -15.44
C TYR A 71 12.06 11.47 -14.26
N ARG A 72 10.97 10.78 -14.59
CA ARG A 72 9.99 10.25 -13.63
C ARG A 72 9.92 8.75 -13.75
N ALA A 73 10.00 8.07 -12.60
CA ALA A 73 9.80 6.63 -12.57
C ALA A 73 8.40 6.30 -13.11
N PRO A 74 8.22 5.20 -13.88
CA PRO A 74 6.96 4.94 -14.57
C PRO A 74 5.73 4.92 -13.66
N THR A 75 5.86 4.39 -12.44
CA THR A 75 4.77 4.26 -11.45
C THR A 75 4.65 5.45 -10.50
N ALA A 76 5.58 6.41 -10.53
CA ALA A 76 5.51 7.59 -9.70
C ALA A 76 4.51 8.61 -10.29
N PRO A 77 4.00 9.56 -9.49
CA PRO A 77 3.13 10.62 -9.99
C PRO A 77 3.69 11.36 -11.20
N GLY A 78 2.93 11.40 -12.28
CA GLY A 78 3.33 11.95 -13.58
C GLY A 78 4.25 11.05 -14.42
N GLY A 79 4.42 9.78 -14.04
CA GLY A 79 5.07 8.76 -14.87
C GLY A 79 4.11 8.11 -15.86
N SER A 80 4.65 7.40 -16.86
CA SER A 80 3.87 6.80 -17.96
C SER A 80 2.98 5.60 -17.59
N LYS A 81 3.14 5.06 -16.37
CA LYS A 81 2.35 3.96 -15.80
C LYS A 81 1.64 4.37 -14.50
N TYR A 82 1.61 5.66 -14.18
CA TYR A 82 0.93 6.16 -13.00
C TYR A 82 -0.57 5.90 -13.11
N GLU A 83 -1.18 5.37 -12.05
CA GLU A 83 -2.63 5.07 -11.95
C GLU A 83 -3.20 4.21 -13.09
N ARG A 84 -2.35 3.49 -13.83
CA ARG A 84 -2.82 2.69 -14.97
C ARG A 84 -3.70 1.51 -14.53
N ASN A 85 -3.38 0.91 -13.37
CA ASN A 85 -4.07 -0.24 -12.79
C ASN A 85 -4.42 0.06 -11.31
N LEU A 86 -5.37 0.96 -11.08
CA LEU A 86 -5.91 1.17 -9.73
C LEU A 86 -6.82 0.00 -9.34
N GLU A 87 -6.67 -0.49 -8.12
CA GLU A 87 -7.60 -1.47 -7.56
C GLU A 87 -8.98 -0.82 -7.43
N ALA A 88 -10.02 -1.58 -7.79
CA ALA A 88 -11.39 -1.11 -7.64
C ALA A 88 -11.67 -0.82 -6.15
N PRO A 89 -12.29 0.31 -5.81
CA PRO A 89 -12.66 0.58 -4.43
C PRO A 89 -13.63 -0.51 -3.96
N VAL A 90 -13.41 -1.04 -2.75
CA VAL A 90 -14.35 -1.95 -2.11
C VAL A 90 -15.56 -1.12 -1.69
N LEU A 91 -16.57 -1.09 -2.56
CA LEU A 91 -17.86 -0.50 -2.24
C LEU A 91 -18.61 -1.44 -1.30
N PRO A 92 -19.43 -0.92 -0.37
CA PRO A 92 -20.40 -1.76 0.31
C PRO A 92 -21.24 -2.45 -0.77
N LEU A 93 -21.38 -3.77 -0.62
CA LEU A 93 -22.12 -4.64 -1.52
C LEU A 93 -23.44 -3.94 -1.93
N GLY A 94 -23.66 -3.71 -3.22
CA GLY A 94 -24.86 -3.02 -3.66
C GLY A 94 -26.10 -3.73 -3.11
N LYS A 95 -27.18 -3.01 -2.78
CA LYS A 95 -28.38 -3.57 -2.10
C LYS A 95 -28.79 -4.95 -2.63
N ALA A 96 -28.78 -5.11 -3.96
CA ALA A 96 -29.09 -6.36 -4.64
C ALA A 96 -28.20 -7.55 -4.25
N GLN A 97 -26.90 -7.34 -4.03
CA GLN A 97 -25.98 -8.40 -3.63
C GLN A 97 -26.09 -8.73 -2.13
N HIS A 98 -26.44 -7.76 -1.27
CA HIS A 98 -26.72 -8.01 0.15
C HIS A 98 -28.02 -8.79 0.32
N GLU A 99 -29.05 -8.43 -0.43
CA GLU A 99 -30.34 -9.13 -0.47
C GLU A 99 -30.15 -10.59 -0.93
N VAL A 100 -29.36 -10.84 -1.98
CA VAL A 100 -29.05 -12.21 -2.46
C VAL A 100 -28.27 -13.01 -1.41
N MET A 101 -27.26 -12.41 -0.77
CA MET A 101 -26.50 -13.06 0.32
C MET A 101 -27.41 -13.40 1.51
N GLU A 102 -28.28 -12.50 1.94
CA GLU A 102 -29.22 -12.73 3.04
C GLU A 102 -30.24 -13.83 2.71
N GLU A 103 -30.74 -13.89 1.47
CA GLU A 103 -31.63 -14.96 1.03
C GLU A 103 -30.95 -16.34 1.04
N GLU A 104 -29.70 -16.43 0.59
CA GLU A 104 -28.93 -17.67 0.62
C GLU A 104 -28.65 -18.14 2.06
N GLU A 105 -28.30 -17.23 2.96
CA GLU A 105 -28.12 -17.55 4.38
C GLU A 105 -29.43 -18.05 5.01
N ARG A 106 -30.57 -17.42 4.69
CA ARG A 106 -31.88 -17.84 5.21
C ARG A 106 -32.24 -19.24 4.73
N ARG A 107 -31.99 -19.56 3.45
CA ARG A 107 -32.19 -20.90 2.88
C ARG A 107 -31.29 -21.95 3.55
N GLY A 108 -30.04 -21.61 3.84
CA GLY A 108 -29.11 -22.48 4.57
C GLY A 108 -29.60 -22.84 5.97
N ARG A 109 -29.99 -21.83 6.76
CA ARG A 109 -30.54 -22.03 8.12
C ARG A 109 -31.83 -22.85 8.12
N GLU A 110 -32.69 -22.65 7.13
CA GLU A 110 -33.92 -23.42 7.00
C GLU A 110 -33.65 -24.90 6.65
N ALA A 111 -32.71 -25.16 5.74
CA ALA A 111 -32.29 -26.51 5.39
C ALA A 111 -31.65 -27.24 6.59
N GLU A 112 -30.80 -26.55 7.37
CA GLU A 112 -30.22 -27.08 8.61
C GLU A 112 -31.30 -27.45 9.64
N ARG A 113 -32.30 -26.58 9.83
CA ARG A 113 -33.42 -26.84 10.73
C ARG A 113 -34.21 -28.07 10.30
N ILE A 114 -34.46 -28.23 9.01
CA ILE A 114 -35.16 -29.41 8.46
C ILE A 114 -34.34 -30.68 8.68
N ASN A 115 -33.02 -30.63 8.43
CA ASN A 115 -32.15 -31.78 8.64
C ASN A 115 -32.06 -32.19 10.13
N LEU A 116 -31.99 -31.22 11.04
CA LEU A 116 -32.02 -31.48 12.48
C LEU A 116 -33.35 -32.09 12.93
N ALA A 117 -34.48 -31.56 12.44
CA ALA A 117 -35.80 -32.13 12.73
C ALA A 117 -35.94 -33.56 12.20
N ARG A 118 -35.36 -33.85 11.04
CA ARG A 118 -35.32 -35.22 10.47
C ARG A 118 -34.50 -36.16 11.35
N LEU A 119 -33.30 -35.74 11.77
CA LEU A 119 -32.44 -36.48 12.70
C LEU A 119 -33.10 -36.71 14.08
N GLN A 120 -33.89 -35.76 14.55
CA GLN A 120 -34.64 -35.91 15.80
C GLN A 120 -35.74 -36.97 15.67
N ARG A 121 -36.50 -36.96 14.56
CA ARG A 121 -37.51 -38.00 14.29
C ARG A 121 -36.89 -39.39 14.16
N GLU A 122 -35.78 -39.51 13.44
CA GLU A 122 -35.07 -40.80 13.31
C GLU A 122 -34.60 -41.31 14.69
N LYS A 123 -34.14 -40.41 15.58
CA LYS A 123 -33.79 -40.77 16.97
C LYS A 123 -35.00 -41.12 17.84
N GLU A 124 -36.13 -40.44 17.63
CA GLU A 124 -37.39 -40.74 18.34
C GLU A 124 -37.91 -42.11 17.93
N ASP A 125 -37.94 -42.42 16.62
CA ASP A 125 -38.31 -43.74 16.09
C ASP A 125 -37.37 -44.84 16.62
N GLU A 126 -36.05 -44.61 16.66
CA GLU A 126 -35.07 -45.53 17.26
C GLU A 126 -35.32 -45.76 18.76
N GLN A 127 -35.66 -44.70 19.52
CA GLN A 127 -36.01 -44.83 20.93
C GLN A 127 -37.33 -45.57 21.14
N GLU A 128 -38.33 -45.37 20.28
CA GLU A 128 -39.60 -46.09 20.35
C GLU A 128 -39.44 -47.58 20.04
N VAL A 129 -38.63 -47.94 19.04
CA VAL A 129 -38.28 -49.34 18.73
C VAL A 129 -37.56 -49.98 19.91
N ALA A 130 -36.56 -49.31 20.49
CA ALA A 130 -35.84 -49.82 21.67
C ALA A 130 -36.75 -49.98 22.90
N ARG A 131 -37.74 -49.08 23.07
CA ARG A 131 -38.74 -49.18 24.15
C ARG A 131 -39.71 -50.34 23.93
N ALA A 132 -40.13 -50.60 22.69
CA ALA A 132 -40.99 -51.72 22.34
C ALA A 132 -40.27 -53.09 22.42
N GLU A 133 -38.96 -53.14 22.18
CA GLU A 133 -38.14 -54.34 22.37
C GLU A 133 -37.86 -54.65 23.85
N GLY A 134 -37.69 -53.63 24.69
CA GLY A 134 -37.53 -53.79 26.15
C GLY A 134 -38.77 -54.32 26.88
N GLU A 135 -39.97 -54.19 26.29
CA GLU A 135 -41.23 -54.69 26.85
C GLU A 135 -41.51 -56.17 26.46
N LYS A 136 -40.74 -56.75 25.53
CA LYS A 136 -40.82 -58.16 25.11
C LYS A 136 -39.79 -59.04 25.82
N VAL A 137 -39.78 -59.07 27.15
CA VAL A 137 -39.14 -60.18 27.89
C VAL A 137 -40.02 -60.63 29.05
N PRO A 138 -40.85 -61.67 28.86
CA PRO A 138 -41.46 -62.39 29.97
C PRO A 138 -40.76 -63.73 30.19
N ARG A 139 -40.07 -63.89 31.31
CA ARG A 139 -40.13 -65.04 32.24
C ARG A 139 -39.20 -64.86 33.42
#